data_AF-A0A969AZ08-F1
#
_entry.id   AF-A0A969AZ08-F1
#
_cell.length_a   1.000
_cell.length_b   1.000
_cell.length_c   1.000
_cell.angle_alpha   90.00
_cell.angle_beta   90.00
_cell.angle_gamma   90.00
#
_symmetry.space_group_name_H-M   'P 1'
#
loop_
_entity.id
_entity.type
_entity.pdbx_description
1 polymer ?
#
loop_
_entity_poly.entity_id
_entity_poly.type
_entity_poly.pdbx_seq_one_letter_code
_entity_poly.pdbx_strand_id
1 'polypeptide(L)'
;MPSEIKDQTHLKESTQFNWMDALSGVGVLAGTAASIATQQITIAAAPLSVALLLQIFSRQQKVNALVEANLLLADAMASASSNLSITTEDFRQVSQGHQKQIDELTKVSQIQQKETLELKEMVDENEVCLAKHTWQLEAFDGILQSVKEISAVSTTEVQALSAEAHLIRGKHHEKLGHLEIAIEEYTQAIYQMDTYADAYLHRALAKAELGRNQSAVVDLNMATKYFFEEGDLKKYQIAKDMASRLHQGDDAFTFDLEKDTADEALELGSVSGLFD
;
A
#
# COMPACT_ATOMS: atom_id res chain seq x y z
N MET A 1 -28.97 7.86 -6.53
CA MET A 1 -30.36 8.27 -6.20
C MET A 1 -30.30 9.18 -5.00
N PRO A 2 -30.63 10.48 -5.11
CA PRO A 2 -30.84 11.35 -3.97
C PRO A 2 -32.34 11.50 -3.70
N SER A 3 -32.75 11.42 -2.43
CA SER A 3 -34.10 11.80 -2.01
C SER A 3 -34.02 12.73 -0.82
N GLU A 4 -34.61 13.91 -1.04
CA GLU A 4 -34.91 15.00 -0.14
C GLU A 4 -35.41 14.57 1.24
N ILE A 5 -34.92 15.24 2.28
CA ILE A 5 -35.74 15.62 3.43
C ILE A 5 -35.59 17.13 3.61
N LYS A 6 -36.73 17.79 3.44
CA LYS A 6 -36.96 19.21 3.60
C LYS A 6 -37.79 19.34 4.86
N ASP A 7 -37.26 19.97 5.91
CA ASP A 7 -38.13 20.73 6.81
C ASP A 7 -37.40 21.91 7.45
N GLN A 8 -38.09 23.04 7.44
CA GLN A 8 -37.64 24.35 7.88
C GLN A 8 -38.20 24.61 9.27
N THR A 9 -37.38 25.04 10.22
CA THR A 9 -37.87 25.94 11.27
C THR A 9 -36.84 27.02 11.55
N HIS A 10 -37.23 28.22 11.17
CA HIS A 10 -36.67 29.50 11.55
C HIS A 10 -36.35 29.59 13.05
N LEU A 11 -35.13 30.03 13.38
CA LEU A 11 -34.89 30.88 14.55
C LEU A 11 -34.01 32.07 14.12
N LYS A 12 -34.70 33.13 13.70
CA LYS A 12 -34.40 34.51 14.13
C LYS A 12 -34.23 34.47 15.67
N GLU A 13 -33.37 35.23 16.33
CA GLU A 13 -33.01 36.62 16.15
C GLU A 13 -31.78 36.84 17.04
N SER A 14 -30.78 37.57 16.56
CA SER A 14 -29.66 38.00 17.39
C SER A 14 -30.18 38.99 18.44
N THR A 15 -30.29 38.56 19.69
CA THR A 15 -30.41 39.50 20.82
C THR A 15 -29.04 40.13 21.04
N GLN A 16 -28.75 41.19 20.28
CA GLN A 16 -27.69 42.13 20.60
C GLN A 16 -27.93 42.63 22.03
N PHE A 17 -27.00 42.30 22.92
CA PHE A 17 -26.98 42.76 24.29
C PHE A 17 -26.80 44.29 24.30
N ASN A 18 -27.91 45.03 24.52
CA ASN A 18 -27.91 46.48 24.64
C ASN A 18 -27.38 46.90 26.01
N TRP A 19 -26.09 47.21 26.08
CA TRP A 19 -25.41 47.72 27.28
C TRP A 19 -26.02 49.04 27.82
N MET A 20 -26.83 49.74 27.03
CA MET A 20 -27.57 50.93 27.48
C MET A 20 -28.77 50.62 28.38
N ASP A 21 -29.44 49.47 28.22
CA ASP A 21 -30.55 49.09 29.10
C ASP A 21 -30.04 48.72 30.50
N ALA A 22 -28.82 48.15 30.59
CA ALA A 22 -28.15 47.85 31.86
C ALA A 22 -27.67 49.13 32.61
N LEU A 23 -27.34 50.20 31.90
CA LEU A 23 -26.94 51.48 32.51
C LEU A 23 -28.13 52.33 32.98
N SER A 24 -29.31 52.15 32.38
CA SER A 24 -30.52 52.90 32.76
C SER A 24 -30.99 52.60 34.19
N GLY A 25 -30.67 51.41 34.72
CA GLY A 25 -31.05 50.98 36.08
C GLY A 25 -30.25 51.63 37.22
N VAL A 26 -29.11 52.27 36.93
CA VAL A 26 -28.20 52.81 37.96
C VAL A 26 -28.30 54.35 38.10
N GLY A 27 -29.02 55.04 37.20
CA GLY A 27 -29.00 56.50 37.09
C GLY A 27 -30.08 57.31 37.85
N VAL A 28 -31.01 56.70 38.58
CA VAL A 28 -32.25 57.40 39.01
C VAL A 28 -32.19 58.06 40.41
N LEU A 29 -31.12 57.90 41.20
CA LEU A 29 -31.12 58.34 42.61
C LEU A 29 -30.31 59.61 42.95
N ALA A 30 -29.92 60.44 41.97
CA ALA A 30 -29.18 61.70 42.23
C ALA A 30 -30.01 62.99 42.06
N GLY A 31 -31.33 62.91 41.88
CA GLY A 31 -32.13 64.00 41.31
C GLY A 31 -33.19 64.70 42.19
N THR A 32 -33.20 64.56 43.52
CA THR A 32 -34.29 65.14 44.35
C THR A 32 -33.83 66.00 45.53
N ALA A 33 -32.91 66.94 45.30
CA ALA A 33 -32.49 67.91 46.34
C ALA A 33 -32.63 69.40 45.95
N ALA A 34 -33.28 69.76 44.83
CA ALA A 34 -33.20 71.13 44.30
C ALA A 34 -34.50 71.96 44.23
N SER A 35 -35.58 71.63 44.95
CA SER A 35 -36.86 72.36 44.76
C SER A 35 -37.63 72.82 46.00
N ILE A 36 -36.96 73.18 47.10
CA ILE A 36 -37.64 73.94 48.17
C ILE A 36 -36.74 75.04 48.71
N ALA A 37 -36.48 76.05 47.89
CA ALA A 37 -35.91 77.31 48.35
C ALA A 37 -36.34 78.44 47.42
N THR A 38 -37.63 78.81 47.43
CA THR A 38 -38.11 80.17 47.20
C THR A 38 -39.64 80.19 47.21
N GLN A 39 -40.22 80.87 48.19
CA GLN A 39 -41.11 82.04 48.01
C GLN A 39 -41.75 82.43 49.34
N GLN A 40 -41.67 83.73 49.61
CA GLN A 40 -42.17 84.43 50.78
C GLN A 40 -43.70 84.36 50.84
N ILE A 41 -44.27 84.14 52.03
CA ILE A 41 -45.67 84.43 52.32
C ILE A 41 -45.72 85.35 53.55
N THR A 42 -46.23 86.54 53.31
CA THR A 42 -46.60 87.56 54.29
C THR A 42 -47.77 87.06 55.16
N ILE A 43 -47.58 86.98 56.48
CA ILE A 43 -48.62 86.51 57.41
C ILE A 43 -49.21 87.73 58.13
N ALA A 44 -50.47 88.03 57.82
CA ALA A 44 -51.33 88.88 58.64
C ALA A 44 -51.56 88.22 60.01
N ALA A 45 -51.51 89.03 61.08
CA ALA A 45 -51.40 88.68 62.50
C ALA A 45 -52.23 87.47 63.03
N ALA A 46 -51.79 86.25 62.71
CA ALA A 46 -52.08 85.08 63.53
C ALA A 46 -51.12 85.09 64.74
N PRO A 47 -51.56 84.79 65.97
CA PRO A 47 -50.65 84.67 67.11
C PRO A 47 -49.57 83.66 66.76
N LEU A 48 -48.29 84.04 66.95
CA LEU A 48 -47.12 83.25 66.56
C LEU A 48 -47.25 81.76 66.92
N SER A 49 -47.94 81.45 68.01
CA SER A 49 -48.20 80.10 68.49
C SER A 49 -48.94 79.19 67.49
N VAL A 50 -49.96 79.67 66.77
CA VAL A 50 -50.75 78.83 65.84
C VAL A 50 -50.01 78.59 64.53
N ALA A 51 -49.32 79.62 64.01
CA ALA A 51 -48.43 79.47 62.85
C ALA A 51 -47.28 78.49 63.16
N LEU A 52 -46.71 78.58 64.36
CA LEU A 52 -45.68 77.64 64.84
C LEU A 52 -46.23 76.21 64.91
N LEU A 53 -47.44 76.01 65.43
CA LEU A 53 -48.06 74.68 65.54
C LEU A 53 -48.36 74.05 64.17
N LEU A 54 -48.91 74.81 63.22
CA LEU A 54 -49.15 74.34 61.85
C LEU A 54 -47.82 74.06 61.11
N GLN A 55 -46.79 74.86 61.39
CA GLN A 55 -45.46 74.66 60.83
C GLN A 55 -44.77 73.43 61.44
N ILE A 56 -44.97 73.16 62.74
CA ILE A 56 -44.52 71.94 63.42
C ILE A 56 -45.27 70.72 62.89
N PHE A 57 -46.59 70.79 62.74
CA PHE A 57 -47.41 69.68 62.25
C PHE A 57 -47.11 69.33 60.78
N SER A 58 -46.97 70.33 59.90
CA SER A 58 -46.54 70.09 58.51
C SER A 58 -45.10 69.57 58.41
N ARG A 59 -44.22 69.99 59.32
CA ARG A 59 -42.86 69.42 59.45
C ARG A 59 -42.91 67.97 59.93
N GLN A 60 -43.75 67.65 60.90
CA GLN A 60 -43.94 66.27 61.38
C GLN A 60 -44.48 65.36 60.28
N GLN A 61 -45.45 65.83 59.48
CA GLN A 61 -45.97 65.07 58.34
C GLN A 61 -44.89 64.81 57.27
N LYS A 62 -44.05 65.81 56.95
CA LYS A 62 -42.91 65.64 56.04
C LYS A 62 -41.87 64.69 56.60
N VAL A 63 -41.53 64.80 57.89
CA VAL A 63 -40.58 63.90 58.56
C VAL A 63 -41.10 62.47 58.54
N ASN A 64 -42.38 62.24 58.82
CA ASN A 64 -42.98 60.91 58.77
C ASN A 64 -42.95 60.32 57.35
N ALA A 65 -43.29 61.11 56.32
CA ALA A 65 -43.18 60.68 54.92
C ALA A 65 -41.73 60.38 54.50
N LEU A 66 -40.75 61.13 55.04
CA LEU A 66 -39.32 60.93 54.78
C LEU A 66 -38.78 59.68 55.49
N VAL A 67 -39.28 59.38 56.69
CA VAL A 67 -39.00 58.13 57.41
C VAL A 67 -39.58 56.93 56.67
N GLU A 68 -40.81 57.04 56.16
CA GLU A 68 -41.46 56.00 55.35
C GLU A 68 -40.72 55.76 54.02
N ALA A 69 -40.32 56.83 53.33
CA ALA A 69 -39.49 56.74 52.13
C ALA A 69 -38.11 56.10 52.41
N ASN A 70 -37.48 56.43 53.53
CA ASN A 70 -36.20 55.82 53.95
C ASN A 70 -36.35 54.34 54.30
N LEU A 71 -37.47 53.94 54.91
CA LEU A 71 -37.79 52.53 55.18
C LEU A 71 -37.98 51.73 53.89
N LEU A 72 -38.73 52.27 52.92
CA LEU A 72 -38.90 51.65 51.60
C LEU A 72 -37.57 51.54 50.84
N LEU A 73 -36.72 52.57 50.92
CA LEU A 73 -35.39 52.55 50.33
C LEU A 73 -34.49 51.48 50.97
N ALA A 74 -34.57 51.32 52.30
CA ALA A 74 -33.83 50.29 53.02
C ALA A 74 -34.28 48.88 52.61
N ASP A 75 -35.59 48.64 52.44
CA ASP A 75 -36.14 47.35 52.00
C ASP A 75 -35.79 47.04 50.53
N ALA A 76 -35.83 48.05 49.67
CA ALA A 76 -35.37 47.94 48.28
C ALA A 76 -33.86 47.65 48.20
N MET A 77 -33.04 48.28 49.05
CA MET A 77 -31.60 48.01 49.15
C MET A 77 -31.31 46.61 49.68
N ALA A 78 -32.07 46.14 50.68
CA ALA A 78 -31.95 44.78 51.21
C ALA A 78 -32.30 43.73 50.14
N SER A 79 -33.39 43.96 49.40
CA SER A 79 -33.82 43.11 48.28
C SER A 79 -32.80 43.11 47.14
N ALA A 80 -32.26 44.27 46.78
CA ALA A 80 -31.23 44.40 45.75
C ALA A 80 -29.92 43.68 46.15
N SER A 81 -29.50 43.82 47.41
CA SER A 81 -28.33 43.13 47.96
C SER A 81 -28.51 41.60 47.93
N SER A 82 -29.70 41.12 48.31
CA SER A 82 -30.04 39.70 48.26
C SER A 82 -30.02 39.15 46.82
N ASN A 83 -30.65 39.84 45.88
CA ASN A 83 -30.64 39.45 44.46
C ASN A 83 -29.23 39.46 43.87
N LEU A 84 -28.40 40.43 44.25
CA LEU A 84 -26.99 40.47 43.83
C LEU A 84 -26.21 39.27 44.39
N SER A 85 -26.43 38.90 45.66
CA SER A 85 -25.79 37.73 46.25
C SER A 85 -26.18 36.42 45.54
N ILE A 86 -27.47 36.24 45.22
CA ILE A 86 -27.96 35.05 44.52
C ILE A 86 -27.34 34.97 43.12
N THR A 87 -27.39 36.07 42.36
CA THR A 87 -26.81 36.11 41.01
C THR A 87 -25.29 35.89 41.01
N THR A 88 -24.56 36.38 42.03
CA THR A 88 -23.13 36.08 42.17
C THR A 88 -22.86 34.61 42.47
N GLU A 89 -23.71 33.94 43.27
CA GLU A 89 -23.54 32.52 43.57
C GLU A 89 -23.92 31.65 42.37
N ASP A 90 -24.98 31.97 41.64
CA ASP A 90 -25.36 31.30 40.39
C ASP A 90 -24.22 31.39 39.36
N PHE A 91 -23.65 32.58 39.18
CA PHE A 91 -22.49 32.77 38.31
C PHE A 91 -21.27 31.96 38.78
N ARG A 92 -21.03 31.91 40.10
CA ARG A 92 -19.95 31.11 40.69
C ARG A 92 -20.13 29.63 40.41
N GLN A 93 -21.34 29.11 40.56
CA GLN A 93 -21.65 27.70 40.27
C GLN A 93 -21.48 27.37 38.79
N VAL A 94 -21.98 28.22 37.89
CA VAL A 94 -21.81 28.05 36.44
C VAL A 94 -20.32 28.07 36.07
N SER A 95 -19.55 29.01 36.61
CA SER A 95 -18.10 29.11 36.40
C SER A 95 -17.36 27.86 36.88
N GLN A 96 -17.73 27.33 38.06
CA GLN A 96 -17.16 26.08 38.57
C GLN A 96 -17.56 24.86 37.72
N GLY A 97 -18.78 24.83 37.21
CA GLY A 97 -19.26 23.80 36.29
C GLY A 97 -18.42 23.78 35.00
N HIS A 98 -18.21 24.95 34.39
CA HIS A 98 -17.35 25.07 33.22
C HIS A 98 -15.89 24.73 33.52
N GLN A 99 -15.35 25.13 34.68
CA GLN A 99 -13.97 24.78 35.05
C GLN A 99 -13.79 23.26 35.15
N LYS A 100 -14.75 22.53 35.75
CA LYS A 100 -14.70 21.07 35.80
C LYS A 100 -14.73 20.43 34.40
N GLN A 101 -15.57 20.96 33.50
CA GLN A 101 -15.60 20.49 32.11
C GLN A 101 -14.29 20.75 31.37
N ILE A 102 -13.66 21.91 31.59
CA ILE A 102 -12.34 22.23 31.02
C ILE A 102 -11.29 21.25 31.54
N ASP A 103 -11.31 20.93 32.83
CA ASP A 103 -10.38 19.98 33.44
C ASP A 103 -10.58 18.56 32.88
N GLU A 104 -11.83 18.13 32.66
CA GLU A 104 -12.16 16.85 32.03
C GLU A 104 -11.72 16.80 30.56
N LEU A 105 -12.01 17.84 29.79
CA LEU A 105 -11.58 17.94 28.38
C LEU A 105 -10.05 17.95 28.26
N THR A 106 -9.34 18.58 29.19
CA THR A 106 -7.88 18.59 29.22
C THR A 106 -7.32 17.18 29.43
N LYS A 107 -7.93 16.37 30.32
CA LYS A 107 -7.54 14.97 30.52
C LYS A 107 -7.78 14.13 29.28
N VAL A 108 -8.95 14.26 28.65
CA VAL A 108 -9.27 13.53 27.41
C VAL A 108 -8.27 13.88 26.30
N SER A 109 -7.94 15.17 26.14
CA SER A 109 -6.95 15.63 25.16
C SER A 109 -5.56 15.02 25.42
N GLN A 110 -5.12 14.97 26.68
CA GLN A 110 -3.85 14.35 27.06
C GLN A 110 -3.82 12.84 26.77
N ILE A 111 -4.90 12.12 27.07
CA ILE A 111 -5.03 10.69 26.77
C ILE A 111 -4.94 10.47 25.26
N GLN A 112 -5.72 11.24 24.49
CA GLN A 112 -5.73 11.14 23.04
C GLN A 112 -4.35 11.44 22.44
N GLN A 113 -3.65 12.46 22.96
CA GLN A 113 -2.29 12.78 22.53
C GLN A 113 -1.32 11.64 22.83
N LYS A 114 -1.44 10.99 23.99
CA LYS A 114 -0.62 9.82 24.35
C LYS A 114 -0.87 8.64 23.40
N GLU A 115 -2.14 8.30 23.15
CA GLU A 115 -2.50 7.21 22.24
C GLU A 115 -2.00 7.46 20.82
N THR A 116 -2.06 8.71 20.33
CA THR A 116 -1.51 9.06 19.01
C THR A 116 0.00 8.90 18.93
N LEU A 117 0.72 9.11 20.03
CA LEU A 117 2.18 8.93 20.08
C LEU A 117 2.54 7.44 20.07
N GLU A 118 1.86 6.63 20.88
CA GLU A 118 2.06 5.17 20.91
C GLU A 118 1.75 4.54 19.54
N LEU A 119 0.67 4.97 18.87
CA LEU A 119 0.37 4.52 17.51
C LEU A 119 1.44 4.92 16.49
N LYS A 120 2.03 6.12 16.63
CA LYS A 120 3.09 6.57 15.73
C LYS A 120 4.36 5.72 15.90
N GLU A 121 4.76 5.43 17.12
CA GLU A 121 5.90 4.56 17.39
C GLU A 121 5.69 3.16 16.80
N MET A 122 4.48 2.59 16.95
CA MET A 122 4.16 1.29 16.34
C MET A 122 4.22 1.32 14.80
N VAL A 123 3.80 2.41 14.16
CA VAL A 123 3.86 2.56 12.69
C VAL A 123 5.32 2.63 12.24
N ASP A 124 6.15 3.43 12.93
CA ASP A 124 7.56 3.58 12.60
C ASP A 124 8.31 2.23 12.75
N GLU A 125 8.03 1.47 13.81
CA GLU A 125 8.59 0.12 14.00
C GLU A 125 8.15 -0.85 12.90
N ASN A 126 6.89 -0.79 12.50
CA ASN A 126 6.35 -1.65 11.44
C ASN A 126 6.94 -1.30 10.07
N GLU A 127 7.18 -0.02 9.78
CA GLU A 127 7.82 0.43 8.54
C GLU A 127 9.27 -0.08 8.43
N VAL A 128 10.02 -0.03 9.53
CA VAL A 128 11.38 -0.62 9.61
C VAL A 128 11.33 -2.14 9.43
N CYS A 129 10.35 -2.82 10.03
CA CYS A 129 10.15 -4.27 9.89
C CYS A 129 9.82 -4.65 8.44
N LEU A 130 8.93 -3.89 7.79
CA LEU A 130 8.59 -4.03 6.37
C LEU A 130 9.81 -3.87 5.49
N ALA A 131 10.61 -2.81 5.69
CA ALA A 131 11.83 -2.57 4.91
C ALA A 131 12.82 -3.74 5.03
N LYS A 132 12.98 -4.32 6.23
CA LYS A 132 13.82 -5.49 6.46
C LYS A 132 13.33 -6.71 5.67
N HIS A 133 12.02 -6.98 5.67
CA HIS A 133 11.44 -8.09 4.92
C HIS A 133 11.51 -7.87 3.41
N THR A 134 11.32 -6.64 2.93
CA THR A 134 11.47 -6.29 1.51
C THR A 134 12.88 -6.58 1.01
N TRP A 135 13.91 -6.17 1.77
CA TRP A 135 15.30 -6.46 1.41
C TRP A 135 15.60 -7.97 1.39
N GLN A 136 15.02 -8.74 2.31
CA GLN A 136 15.14 -10.19 2.30
C GLN A 136 14.52 -10.82 1.04
N LEU A 137 13.35 -10.34 0.61
CA LEU A 137 12.68 -10.82 -0.60
C LEU A 137 13.49 -10.51 -1.87
N GLU A 138 14.07 -9.32 -1.98
CA GLU A 138 14.97 -8.96 -3.08
C GLU A 138 16.23 -9.84 -3.11
N ALA A 139 16.81 -10.14 -1.93
CA ALA A 139 17.94 -11.05 -1.83
C ALA A 139 17.58 -12.49 -2.25
N PHE A 140 16.37 -12.96 -1.95
CA PHE A 140 15.86 -14.25 -2.41
C PHE A 140 15.69 -14.32 -3.92
N ASP A 141 15.23 -13.23 -4.56
CA ASP A 141 15.06 -13.16 -6.02
C ASP A 141 16.40 -13.35 -6.76
N GLY A 142 17.48 -12.73 -6.26
CA GLY A 142 18.83 -12.94 -6.81
C GLY A 142 19.32 -14.39 -6.69
N ILE A 143 18.97 -15.07 -5.60
CA ILE A 143 19.29 -16.50 -5.43
C ILE A 143 18.47 -17.35 -6.41
N LEU A 144 17.17 -17.05 -6.59
CA LEU A 144 16.32 -17.77 -7.54
C LEU A 144 16.79 -17.61 -8.98
N GLN A 145 17.19 -16.40 -9.37
CA GLN A 145 17.81 -16.11 -10.67
C GLN A 145 19.06 -16.97 -10.87
N SER A 146 19.96 -17.01 -9.89
CA SER A 146 21.19 -17.82 -9.95
C SER A 146 20.91 -19.32 -10.04
N VAL A 147 19.94 -19.83 -9.28
CA VAL A 147 19.51 -21.24 -9.34
C VAL A 147 18.93 -21.57 -10.72
N LYS A 148 18.15 -20.65 -11.30
CA LYS A 148 17.59 -20.81 -12.65
C LYS A 148 18.70 -20.89 -13.70
N GLU A 149 19.71 -20.04 -13.62
CA GLU A 149 20.87 -20.07 -14.51
C GLU A 149 21.69 -21.36 -14.35
N ILE A 150 21.94 -21.81 -13.12
CA ILE A 150 22.61 -23.09 -12.85
C ILE A 150 21.79 -24.27 -13.40
N SER A 151 20.46 -24.25 -13.23
CA SER A 151 19.59 -25.29 -13.78
C SER A 151 19.57 -25.33 -15.31
N ALA A 152 19.66 -24.17 -15.96
CA ALA A 152 19.71 -24.08 -17.41
C ALA A 152 21.02 -24.65 -17.98
N VAL A 153 22.16 -24.31 -17.36
CA VAL A 153 23.49 -24.79 -17.80
C VAL A 153 23.66 -26.29 -17.50
N SER A 154 23.23 -26.74 -16.31
CA SER A 154 23.34 -28.15 -15.93
C SER A 154 22.38 -29.06 -16.69
N THR A 155 21.28 -28.56 -17.26
CA THR A 155 20.37 -29.41 -18.04
C THR A 155 20.87 -29.65 -19.46
N THR A 156 21.29 -28.62 -20.19
CA THR A 156 21.78 -28.78 -21.58
C THR A 156 23.10 -29.54 -21.66
N GLU A 157 24.09 -29.23 -20.81
CA GLU A 157 25.39 -29.93 -20.86
C GLU A 157 25.28 -31.38 -20.40
N VAL A 158 24.50 -31.66 -19.35
CA VAL A 158 24.30 -33.04 -18.87
C VAL A 158 23.45 -33.85 -19.86
N GLN A 159 22.45 -33.24 -20.50
CA GLN A 159 21.69 -33.89 -21.58
C GLN A 159 22.58 -34.24 -22.76
N ALA A 160 23.46 -33.32 -23.20
CA ALA A 160 24.39 -33.56 -24.29
C ALA A 160 25.38 -34.69 -23.97
N LEU A 161 25.99 -34.67 -22.77
CA LEU A 161 26.90 -35.73 -22.32
C LEU A 161 26.19 -37.09 -22.19
N SER A 162 24.95 -37.10 -21.70
CA SER A 162 24.13 -38.31 -21.60
C SER A 162 23.78 -38.86 -22.98
N ALA A 163 23.39 -38.00 -23.93
CA ALA A 163 23.11 -38.37 -25.31
C ALA A 163 24.33 -38.98 -25.99
N GLU A 164 25.50 -38.36 -25.83
CA GLU A 164 26.77 -38.86 -26.37
C GLU A 164 27.17 -40.22 -25.78
N ALA A 165 26.99 -40.42 -24.46
CA ALA A 165 27.26 -41.70 -23.81
C ALA A 165 26.36 -42.83 -24.34
N HIS A 166 25.09 -42.54 -24.64
CA HIS A 166 24.18 -43.47 -25.28
C HIS A 166 24.57 -43.76 -26.74
N LEU A 167 24.99 -42.75 -27.51
CA LEU A 167 25.49 -42.93 -28.88
C LEU A 167 26.71 -43.87 -28.94
N ILE A 168 27.69 -43.67 -28.06
CA ILE A 168 28.90 -44.49 -28.00
C ILE A 168 28.56 -45.95 -27.67
N ARG A 169 27.66 -46.17 -26.71
CA ARG A 169 27.19 -47.52 -26.36
C ARG A 169 26.45 -48.18 -27.53
N GLY A 170 25.59 -47.44 -28.22
CA GLY A 170 24.92 -47.92 -29.43
C GLY A 170 25.91 -48.37 -30.49
N LYS A 171 26.93 -47.56 -30.78
CA LYS A 171 28.00 -47.91 -31.75
C LYS A 171 28.78 -49.16 -31.33
N HIS A 172 29.00 -49.35 -30.03
CA HIS A 172 29.65 -50.56 -29.53
C HIS A 172 28.78 -51.80 -29.74
N HIS A 173 27.48 -51.71 -29.47
CA HIS A 173 26.52 -52.79 -29.71
C HIS A 173 26.34 -53.09 -31.21
N GLU A 174 26.31 -52.06 -32.06
CA GLU A 174 26.29 -52.18 -33.53
C GLU A 174 27.51 -52.96 -34.03
N LYS A 175 28.72 -52.60 -33.58
CA LYS A 175 29.97 -53.33 -33.90
C LYS A 175 29.98 -54.79 -33.42
N LEU A 176 29.22 -55.11 -32.36
CA LEU A 176 29.05 -56.48 -31.86
C LEU A 176 27.93 -57.25 -32.58
N GLY A 177 27.22 -56.63 -33.52
CA GLY A 177 26.07 -57.21 -34.23
C GLY A 177 24.77 -57.22 -33.41
N HIS A 178 24.74 -56.57 -32.25
CA HIS A 178 23.57 -56.45 -31.38
C HIS A 178 22.68 -55.27 -31.82
N LEU A 179 22.18 -55.32 -33.06
CA LEU A 179 21.53 -54.19 -33.72
C LEU A 179 20.26 -53.68 -33.00
N GLU A 180 19.45 -54.56 -32.40
CA GLU A 180 18.27 -54.12 -31.64
C GLU A 180 18.63 -53.33 -30.38
N ILE A 181 19.70 -53.76 -29.68
CA ILE A 181 20.20 -53.05 -28.49
C ILE A 181 20.81 -51.71 -28.92
N ALA A 182 21.52 -51.68 -30.05
CA ALA A 182 22.04 -50.44 -30.61
C ALA A 182 20.91 -49.43 -30.92
N ILE A 183 19.81 -49.88 -31.53
CA ILE A 183 18.63 -49.06 -31.82
C ILE A 183 18.02 -48.48 -30.53
N GLU A 184 17.96 -49.27 -29.46
CA GLU A 184 17.47 -48.80 -28.16
C GLU A 184 18.38 -47.72 -27.57
N GLU A 185 19.70 -47.95 -27.57
CA GLU A 185 20.69 -46.97 -27.10
C GLU A 185 20.63 -45.67 -27.92
N TYR A 186 20.51 -45.73 -29.25
CA TYR A 186 20.33 -44.52 -30.06
C TYR A 186 18.99 -43.82 -29.80
N THR A 187 17.94 -44.58 -29.48
CA THR A 187 16.65 -44.00 -29.12
C THR A 187 16.73 -43.26 -27.78
N GLN A 188 17.50 -43.77 -26.83
CA GLN A 188 17.80 -43.05 -25.59
C GLN A 188 18.62 -41.79 -25.86
N ALA A 189 19.62 -41.84 -26.75
CA ALA A 189 20.38 -40.65 -27.13
C ALA A 189 19.48 -39.54 -27.71
N ILE A 190 18.54 -39.91 -28.59
CA ILE A 190 17.54 -38.99 -29.16
C ILE A 190 16.56 -38.47 -28.09
N TYR A 191 16.20 -39.27 -27.10
CA TYR A 191 15.34 -38.82 -26.00
C TYR A 191 16.02 -37.76 -25.13
N GLN A 192 17.34 -37.89 -24.91
CA GLN A 192 18.12 -36.90 -24.16
C GLN A 192 18.34 -35.62 -24.97
N MET A 193 18.57 -35.74 -26.28
CA MET A 193 18.77 -34.62 -27.19
C MET A 193 18.08 -34.90 -28.53
N ASP A 194 16.91 -34.30 -28.73
CA ASP A 194 16.02 -34.56 -29.87
C ASP A 194 16.55 -34.06 -31.21
N THR A 195 17.54 -33.17 -31.18
CA THR A 195 18.27 -32.65 -32.34
C THR A 195 19.56 -33.42 -32.66
N TYR A 196 19.87 -34.52 -31.96
CA TYR A 196 21.16 -35.18 -32.12
C TYR A 196 21.27 -35.97 -33.43
N ALA A 197 21.79 -35.33 -34.48
CA ALA A 197 21.79 -35.83 -35.85
C ALA A 197 22.50 -37.19 -36.02
N ASP A 198 23.65 -37.38 -35.36
CA ASP A 198 24.41 -38.63 -35.41
C ASP A 198 23.63 -39.83 -34.83
N ALA A 199 22.82 -39.62 -33.78
CA ALA A 199 22.01 -40.69 -33.21
C ALA A 199 20.89 -41.14 -34.16
N TYR A 200 20.28 -40.22 -34.92
CA TYR A 200 19.33 -40.58 -35.97
C TYR A 200 20.02 -41.34 -37.12
N LEU A 201 21.19 -40.89 -37.56
CA LEU A 201 21.95 -41.54 -38.63
C LEU A 201 22.29 -42.99 -38.27
N HIS A 202 22.89 -43.21 -37.10
CA HIS A 202 23.28 -44.55 -36.66
C HIS A 202 22.07 -45.45 -36.37
N ARG A 203 20.98 -44.90 -35.83
CA ARG A 203 19.73 -45.67 -35.68
C ARG A 203 19.14 -46.10 -37.01
N ALA A 204 19.25 -45.25 -38.03
CA ALA A 204 18.80 -45.60 -39.37
C ALA A 204 19.64 -46.71 -40.00
N LEU A 205 20.97 -46.67 -39.83
CA LEU A 205 21.88 -47.71 -40.31
C LEU A 205 21.56 -49.06 -39.68
N ALA A 206 21.46 -49.11 -38.34
CA ALA A 206 21.10 -50.34 -37.62
C ALA A 206 19.71 -50.86 -38.03
N LYS A 207 18.73 -49.97 -38.29
CA LYS A 207 17.41 -50.36 -38.81
C LYS A 207 17.48 -50.90 -40.23
N ALA A 208 18.25 -50.28 -41.11
CA ALA A 208 18.44 -50.73 -42.49
C ALA A 208 19.11 -52.12 -42.55
N GLU A 209 20.10 -52.35 -41.69
CA GLU A 209 20.76 -53.65 -41.57
C GLU A 209 19.81 -54.76 -41.08
N LEU A 210 18.83 -54.42 -40.24
CA LEU A 210 17.71 -55.30 -39.87
C LEU A 210 16.60 -55.40 -40.93
N GLY A 211 16.77 -54.78 -42.11
CA GLY A 211 15.78 -54.77 -43.20
C GLY A 211 14.58 -53.84 -42.97
N ARG A 212 14.64 -52.96 -41.95
CA ARG A 212 13.56 -52.01 -41.60
C ARG A 212 13.68 -50.71 -42.41
N ASN A 213 13.75 -50.82 -43.73
CA ASN A 213 14.09 -49.72 -44.64
C ASN A 213 13.15 -48.51 -44.54
N GLN A 214 11.84 -48.74 -44.39
CA GLN A 214 10.88 -47.64 -44.24
C GLN A 214 11.14 -46.80 -42.99
N SER A 215 11.42 -47.45 -41.85
CA SER A 215 11.75 -46.75 -40.60
C SER A 215 13.13 -46.13 -40.63
N ALA A 216 14.09 -46.72 -41.34
CA ALA A 216 15.42 -46.14 -41.55
C ALA A 216 15.35 -44.83 -42.36
N VAL A 217 14.54 -44.79 -43.43
CA VAL A 217 14.35 -43.56 -44.23
C VAL A 217 13.77 -42.41 -43.40
N VAL A 218 12.85 -42.70 -42.46
CA VAL A 218 12.32 -41.67 -41.55
C VAL A 218 13.44 -41.06 -40.69
N ASP A 219 14.29 -41.90 -40.11
CA ASP A 219 15.42 -41.44 -39.29
C ASP A 219 16.47 -40.69 -40.14
N LEU A 220 16.75 -41.13 -41.37
CA LEU A 220 17.67 -40.43 -42.28
C LEU A 220 17.17 -39.05 -42.69
N ASN A 221 15.86 -38.87 -42.84
CA ASN A 221 15.28 -37.56 -43.12
C ASN A 221 15.47 -36.61 -41.93
N MET A 222 15.33 -37.11 -40.70
CA MET A 222 15.61 -36.34 -39.49
C MET A 222 17.10 -36.00 -39.38
N ALA A 223 17.99 -36.97 -39.61
CA ALA A 223 19.43 -36.74 -39.64
C ALA A 223 19.82 -35.69 -40.69
N THR A 224 19.26 -35.79 -41.91
CA THR A 224 19.46 -34.82 -43.00
C THR A 224 19.06 -33.41 -42.57
N LYS A 225 17.90 -33.25 -41.93
CA LYS A 225 17.44 -31.96 -41.42
C LYS A 225 18.42 -31.37 -40.41
N TYR A 226 18.82 -32.16 -39.40
CA TYR A 226 19.66 -31.66 -38.32
C TYR A 226 21.11 -31.42 -38.75
N PHE A 227 21.70 -32.27 -39.61
CA PHE A 227 23.03 -31.98 -40.18
C PHE A 227 23.05 -30.71 -41.03
N PHE A 228 21.95 -30.40 -41.74
CA PHE A 228 21.82 -29.13 -42.44
C PHE A 228 21.76 -27.94 -41.48
N GLU A 229 21.01 -28.07 -40.38
CA GLU A 229 20.92 -27.03 -39.33
C GLU A 229 22.25 -26.82 -38.59
N GLU A 230 23.02 -27.89 -38.36
CA GLU A 230 24.38 -27.86 -37.79
C GLU A 230 25.42 -27.31 -38.77
N GLY A 231 25.13 -27.31 -40.09
CA GLY A 231 26.05 -26.88 -41.14
C GLY A 231 27.05 -27.96 -41.60
N ASP A 232 26.89 -29.22 -41.16
CA ASP A 232 27.70 -30.36 -41.63
C ASP A 232 27.21 -30.84 -43.00
N LEU A 233 27.66 -30.13 -44.04
CA LEU A 233 27.30 -30.42 -45.43
C LEU A 233 27.75 -31.81 -45.90
N LYS A 234 28.82 -32.37 -45.32
CA LYS A 234 29.32 -33.71 -45.67
C LYS A 234 28.33 -34.77 -45.17
N LYS A 235 28.02 -34.76 -43.87
CA LYS A 235 27.07 -35.73 -43.28
C LYS A 235 25.64 -35.53 -43.80
N TYR A 236 25.24 -34.28 -44.06
CA TYR A 236 23.98 -33.99 -44.75
C TYR A 236 23.88 -34.73 -46.10
N GLN A 237 24.92 -34.64 -46.92
CA GLN A 237 24.91 -35.27 -48.25
C GLN A 237 24.92 -36.81 -48.14
N ILE A 238 25.64 -37.35 -47.16
CA ILE A 238 25.66 -38.79 -46.85
C ILE A 238 24.25 -39.28 -46.46
N ALA A 239 23.62 -38.65 -45.46
CA ALA A 239 22.31 -39.06 -44.98
C ALA A 239 21.23 -38.96 -46.07
N LYS A 240 21.31 -37.91 -46.91
CA LYS A 240 20.40 -37.70 -48.05
C LYS A 240 20.55 -38.75 -49.14
N ASP A 241 21.78 -39.11 -49.49
CA ASP A 241 22.06 -40.17 -50.47
C ASP A 241 21.53 -41.52 -49.98
N MET A 242 21.84 -41.85 -48.72
CA MET A 242 21.36 -43.07 -48.07
C MET A 242 19.83 -43.15 -48.06
N ALA A 243 19.14 -42.07 -47.73
CA ALA A 243 17.68 -42.03 -47.74
C ALA A 243 17.11 -42.30 -49.14
N SER A 244 17.72 -41.71 -50.17
CA SER A 244 17.30 -41.84 -51.57
C SER A 244 17.48 -43.26 -52.08
N ARG A 245 18.56 -43.94 -51.69
CA ARG A 245 18.89 -45.32 -52.12
C ARG A 245 18.02 -46.37 -51.42
N LEU A 246 17.82 -46.23 -50.10
CA LEU A 246 16.91 -47.11 -49.35
C LEU A 246 15.46 -46.96 -49.82
N HIS A 247 15.06 -45.78 -50.30
CA HIS A 247 13.76 -45.56 -50.92
C HIS A 247 13.61 -46.25 -52.29
N GLN A 248 14.72 -46.37 -53.05
CA GLN A 248 14.75 -47.02 -54.37
C GLN A 248 14.86 -48.55 -54.30
N GLY A 249 15.10 -49.12 -53.11
CA GLY A 249 15.13 -50.56 -52.88
C GLY A 249 16.50 -51.21 -53.09
N ASP A 250 17.58 -50.41 -53.12
CA ASP A 250 18.94 -50.93 -53.15
C ASP A 250 19.34 -51.45 -51.75
N ASP A 251 19.93 -52.65 -51.68
CA ASP A 251 20.41 -53.25 -50.44
C ASP A 251 21.50 -52.37 -49.77
N ALA A 252 21.47 -52.32 -48.44
CA ALA A 252 22.19 -51.35 -47.62
C ALA A 252 23.71 -51.33 -47.88
N PHE A 253 24.22 -50.14 -48.16
CA PHE A 253 25.65 -49.83 -48.26
C PHE A 253 26.27 -49.80 -46.86
N THR A 254 27.23 -50.68 -46.57
CA THR A 254 28.08 -50.59 -45.38
C THR A 254 29.06 -49.43 -45.57
N PHE A 255 28.66 -48.21 -45.22
CA PHE A 255 29.57 -47.06 -45.20
C PHE A 255 30.27 -47.00 -43.85
N ASP A 256 31.58 -47.26 -43.86
CA ASP A 256 32.41 -47.26 -42.68
C ASP A 256 32.80 -45.81 -42.35
N LEU A 257 31.90 -45.06 -41.69
CA LEU A 257 32.04 -43.63 -41.35
C LEU A 257 33.38 -43.28 -40.66
N GLU A 258 33.99 -44.24 -39.95
CA GLU A 258 35.26 -44.04 -39.23
C GLU A 258 36.50 -44.21 -40.12
N LYS A 259 36.40 -44.93 -41.24
CA LYS A 259 37.56 -45.25 -42.08
C LYS A 259 37.87 -44.14 -43.09
N ASP A 260 36.84 -43.56 -43.71
CA ASP A 260 36.99 -42.45 -44.67
C ASP A 260 37.48 -41.15 -44.01
N THR A 261 37.15 -40.90 -42.75
CA THR A 261 37.69 -39.73 -42.02
C THR A 261 39.17 -39.88 -41.65
N ALA A 262 39.66 -41.11 -41.51
CA ALA A 262 41.05 -41.40 -41.14
C ALA A 262 41.99 -41.37 -42.36
N ASP A 263 41.52 -41.80 -43.54
CA ASP A 263 42.30 -41.76 -44.78
C ASP A 263 42.51 -40.31 -45.30
N GLU A 264 41.55 -39.39 -45.10
CA GLU A 264 41.71 -37.95 -45.43
C GLU A 264 42.72 -37.22 -44.50
N ALA A 265 42.82 -37.62 -43.23
CA ALA A 265 43.81 -37.05 -42.30
C ALA A 265 45.26 -37.41 -42.70
N LEU A 266 45.44 -38.54 -43.38
CA LEU A 266 46.72 -39.02 -43.90
C LEU A 266 47.11 -38.31 -45.22
N GLU A 267 46.14 -37.95 -46.06
CA GLU A 267 46.40 -37.12 -47.25
C GLU A 267 46.77 -35.68 -46.90
N LEU A 268 46.11 -35.05 -45.91
CA LEU A 268 46.45 -33.70 -45.46
C LEU A 268 47.81 -33.61 -44.74
N GLY A 269 48.33 -34.72 -44.21
CA GLY A 269 49.69 -34.83 -43.68
C GLY A 269 50.79 -34.97 -44.73
N SER A 270 50.45 -35.27 -45.99
CA SER A 270 51.42 -35.39 -47.09
C SER A 270 51.70 -34.07 -47.82
N VAL A 271 50.84 -33.07 -47.65
CA VAL A 271 50.97 -31.76 -48.31
C VAL A 271 51.93 -30.81 -47.55
N SER A 272 52.36 -31.16 -46.33
CA SER A 272 53.35 -30.38 -45.57
C SER A 272 54.79 -30.51 -46.04
N GLY A 273 55.07 -31.29 -47.09
CA GLY A 273 56.41 -31.46 -47.69
C GLY A 273 56.71 -30.58 -48.91
N LEU A 274 55.84 -29.62 -49.25
CA LEU A 274 56.00 -28.74 -50.42
C LEU A 274 56.46 -27.31 -50.08
N PHE A 275 56.83 -27.07 -48.82
CA PHE A 275 57.47 -25.83 -48.37
C PHE A 275 58.68 -26.16 -47.49
N ASP A 276 59.73 -26.71 -48.10
CA ASP A 276 61.12 -26.67 -47.60
C ASP A 276 62.04 -26.28 -48.77
#